data_AF-A0A1F5DBW0-F1
#
_entry.id   AF-A0A1F5DBW0-F1
#
_cell.length_a   1.000
_cell.length_b   1.000
_cell.length_c   1.000
_cell.angle_alpha   90.00
_cell.angle_beta   90.00
_cell.angle_gamma   90.00
#
_symmetry.space_group_name_H-M   'P 1'
#
loop_
_entity.id
_entity.type
_entity.pdbx_description
1 polymer ?
#
loop_
_entity_poly.entity_id
_entity_poly.type
_entity_poly.pdbx_seq_one_letter_code
_entity_poly.pdbx_strand_id
1 'polypeptide(L)'
;MSTNHTLNFISETQYSLTVSGGFNIILSQVSPTGDSFYDMGSALMITTDYIGGVINGDMRQNLFSYTLDGTTTNVTRADTGTFSSPVIIFESSRKLTFNSVTQYLISFRFMDNSGIEEIVPSSFQIEVNDFGIIDIPQFKTWLDNGTRFQIHAIIWKGTNVNPANQGIYVANAPLNETIRGRVFQAKLLVTDYFGIPIANAQVFVTFANGTVIQSPSGPDGVVSLGLIPTEAFNATISYIGTATTVNGDASLQSTITGRVFASYPTFGLIAGGVIISVFGSMIVHWRRRLPSLLGRIMGGRIMWYIRVNWGAPFVVGFMLLLLVAAVSLSIGLPSLADSVAVYAFYALVVGVALQLACFLKYNKRSAETN
;
A
#
# COMPACT_ATOMS: atom_id res chain seq x y z
N MET A 1 -21.93 43.94 -93.35
CA MET A 1 -21.45 44.85 -92.29
C MET A 1 -20.22 44.20 -91.66
N SER A 2 -19.02 44.73 -91.93
CA SER A 2 -17.77 44.24 -91.32
C SER A 2 -17.01 45.45 -90.77
N THR A 3 -17.29 45.79 -89.52
CA THR A 3 -16.54 46.81 -88.77
C THR A 3 -15.38 46.14 -88.05
N ASN A 4 -14.26 46.84 -87.92
CA ASN A 4 -13.12 46.35 -87.14
C ASN A 4 -13.49 46.31 -85.65
N HIS A 5 -13.10 45.24 -84.97
CA HIS A 5 -13.20 45.12 -83.51
C HIS A 5 -11.79 45.19 -82.92
N THR A 6 -11.63 45.98 -81.86
CA THR A 6 -10.39 46.02 -81.06
C THR A 6 -10.63 45.23 -79.78
N LEU A 7 -9.81 44.20 -79.56
CA LEU A 7 -9.74 43.46 -78.31
C LEU A 7 -8.53 43.97 -77.54
N ASN A 8 -8.75 44.42 -76.30
CA ASN A 8 -7.69 44.82 -75.39
C ASN A 8 -7.54 43.74 -74.33
N PHE A 9 -6.37 43.10 -74.28
CA PHE A 9 -6.05 42.11 -73.26
C PHE A 9 -5.24 42.80 -72.16
N ILE A 10 -5.75 42.71 -70.93
CA ILE A 10 -5.05 43.18 -69.73
C ILE A 10 -4.55 41.91 -69.02
N SER A 11 -3.27 41.90 -68.66
CA SER A 11 -2.63 40.81 -67.91
C SER A 11 -2.11 41.33 -66.59
N GLU A 12 -2.35 40.57 -65.52
CA GLU A 12 -1.78 40.82 -64.20
C GLU A 12 -0.60 39.86 -63.95
N THR A 13 0.45 40.37 -63.31
CA THR A 13 1.57 39.51 -62.88
C THR A 13 1.11 38.72 -61.65
N GLN A 14 1.27 37.40 -61.69
CA GLN A 14 0.93 36.53 -60.57
C GLN A 14 2.12 35.69 -60.12
N TYR A 15 2.14 35.37 -58.83
CA TYR A 15 3.16 34.55 -58.20
C TYR A 15 2.54 33.33 -57.52
N SER A 16 3.20 32.18 -57.63
CA SER A 16 2.72 30.94 -57.03
C SER A 16 2.97 30.87 -55.53
N LEU A 17 2.04 30.25 -54.81
CA LEU A 17 2.21 29.82 -53.43
C LEU A 17 2.32 28.30 -53.35
N THR A 18 3.37 27.79 -52.69
CA THR A 18 3.45 26.39 -52.28
C THR A 18 3.40 26.30 -50.77
N VAL A 19 2.37 25.63 -50.24
CA VAL A 19 2.25 25.33 -48.80
C VAL A 19 2.46 23.84 -48.58
N SER A 20 3.25 23.48 -47.58
CA SER A 20 3.46 22.07 -47.19
C SER A 20 3.51 21.90 -45.67
N GLY A 21 3.18 20.70 -45.19
CA GLY A 21 3.03 20.42 -43.77
C GLY A 21 1.76 21.08 -43.20
N GLY A 22 1.76 21.27 -41.88
CA GLY A 22 0.65 21.89 -41.15
C GLY A 22 -0.60 21.01 -41.09
N PHE A 23 -1.56 21.47 -40.31
CA PHE A 23 -2.83 20.81 -40.05
C PHE A 23 -3.98 21.82 -40.23
N ASN A 24 -5.07 21.36 -40.85
CA ASN A 24 -6.30 22.14 -41.07
C ASN A 24 -6.02 23.56 -41.59
N ILE A 25 -5.22 23.66 -42.65
CA ILE A 25 -4.75 24.94 -43.17
C ILE A 25 -5.93 25.80 -43.64
N ILE A 26 -5.96 27.05 -43.19
CA ILE A 26 -6.92 28.07 -43.61
C ILE A 26 -6.16 29.27 -44.19
N LEU A 27 -6.56 29.68 -45.38
CA LEU A 27 -6.03 30.86 -46.07
C LEU A 27 -6.93 32.06 -45.80
N SER A 28 -6.36 33.23 -45.50
CA SER A 28 -7.15 34.46 -45.26
C SER A 28 -7.88 34.94 -46.53
N GLN A 29 -7.39 34.56 -47.70
CA GLN A 29 -8.03 34.78 -48.99
C GLN A 29 -7.68 33.61 -49.93
N VAL A 30 -8.59 33.27 -50.83
CA VAL A 30 -8.33 32.32 -51.92
C VAL A 30 -7.62 33.03 -53.08
N SER A 31 -6.87 32.28 -53.89
CA SER A 31 -6.30 32.85 -55.12
C SER A 31 -7.42 33.31 -56.07
N PRO A 32 -7.24 34.44 -56.80
CA PRO A 32 -8.26 34.96 -57.73
C PRO A 32 -8.74 33.92 -58.75
N THR A 33 -7.84 33.04 -59.18
CA THR A 33 -8.03 32.00 -60.20
C THR A 33 -8.24 30.60 -59.62
N GLY A 34 -8.20 30.43 -58.29
CA GLY A 34 -8.39 29.12 -57.64
C GLY A 34 -7.25 28.10 -57.85
N ASP A 35 -6.11 28.53 -58.38
CA ASP A 35 -4.95 27.70 -58.76
C ASP A 35 -3.68 27.97 -57.92
N SER A 36 -3.81 28.65 -56.78
CA SER A 36 -2.70 29.08 -55.91
C SER A 36 -1.73 30.10 -56.53
N PHE A 37 -2.15 30.83 -57.56
CA PHE A 37 -1.46 32.02 -58.05
C PHE A 37 -2.12 33.29 -57.51
N TYR A 38 -1.30 34.19 -56.95
CA TYR A 38 -1.76 35.42 -56.34
C TYR A 38 -1.18 36.62 -57.08
N ASP A 39 -2.00 37.65 -57.27
CA ASP A 39 -1.59 38.88 -57.96
C ASP A 39 -0.42 39.56 -57.22
N MET A 40 0.46 40.21 -57.98
CA MET A 40 1.59 40.96 -57.44
C MET A 40 1.14 41.98 -56.38
N GLY A 41 1.86 42.02 -55.26
CA GLY A 41 1.57 42.92 -54.13
C GLY A 41 0.39 42.49 -53.25
N SER A 42 -0.31 41.40 -53.58
CA SER A 42 -1.35 40.85 -52.70
C SER A 42 -0.76 40.35 -51.38
N ALA A 43 -1.59 40.37 -50.33
CA ALA A 43 -1.21 40.03 -48.96
C ALA A 43 -2.02 38.83 -48.45
N LEU A 44 -1.34 37.83 -47.90
CA LEU A 44 -1.97 36.59 -47.43
C LEU A 44 -1.48 36.21 -46.04
N MET A 45 -2.38 35.77 -45.18
CA MET A 45 -2.06 35.13 -43.91
C MET A 45 -2.56 33.69 -43.93
N ILE A 46 -1.75 32.77 -43.42
CA ILE A 46 -2.03 31.32 -43.42
C ILE A 46 -2.11 30.85 -41.98
N THR A 47 -3.21 30.20 -41.63
CA THR A 47 -3.46 29.65 -40.29
C THR A 47 -3.39 28.14 -40.32
N THR A 48 -2.83 27.54 -39.28
CA THR A 48 -2.73 26.08 -39.10
C THR A 48 -2.93 25.72 -37.63
N ASP A 49 -3.42 24.52 -37.33
CA ASP A 49 -3.54 24.07 -35.95
C ASP A 49 -2.17 23.77 -35.33
N TYR A 50 -2.02 23.99 -34.02
CA TYR A 50 -0.81 23.61 -33.30
C TYR A 50 -0.61 22.10 -33.20
N ILE A 51 -1.72 21.35 -33.17
CA ILE A 51 -1.75 19.90 -33.03
C ILE A 51 -2.45 19.28 -34.25
N GLY A 52 -1.87 18.21 -34.77
CA GLY A 52 -2.54 17.37 -35.75
C GLY A 52 -1.86 16.01 -35.90
N GLY A 53 -2.23 15.28 -36.95
CA GLY A 53 -1.68 13.94 -37.18
C GLY A 53 -1.89 12.98 -36.00
N VAL A 54 -3.01 13.13 -35.28
CA VAL A 54 -3.31 12.31 -34.10
C VAL A 54 -3.64 10.88 -34.55
N ILE A 55 -2.89 9.91 -34.02
CA ILE A 55 -3.09 8.48 -34.28
C ILE A 55 -3.43 7.83 -32.94
N ASN A 56 -4.56 7.12 -32.87
CA ASN A 56 -5.06 6.37 -31.70
C ASN A 56 -5.16 7.16 -30.38
N GLY A 57 -4.94 8.47 -30.39
CA GLY A 57 -4.95 9.34 -29.21
C GLY A 57 -3.65 9.33 -28.40
N ASP A 58 -2.63 8.58 -28.80
CA ASP A 58 -1.38 8.38 -28.06
C ASP A 58 -0.12 8.79 -28.85
N MET A 59 -0.27 9.12 -30.13
CA MET A 59 0.70 9.79 -30.96
C MET A 59 0.08 11.04 -31.58
N ARG A 60 0.83 12.15 -31.64
CA ARG A 60 0.43 13.37 -32.34
C ARG A 60 1.62 14.09 -32.94
N GLN A 61 1.37 15.09 -33.77
CA GLN A 61 2.37 16.05 -34.23
C GLN A 61 2.07 17.43 -33.64
N ASN A 62 3.12 18.15 -33.27
CA ASN A 62 3.02 19.49 -32.67
C ASN A 62 3.90 20.48 -33.46
N LEU A 63 3.32 21.61 -33.84
CA LEU A 63 4.01 22.67 -34.59
C LEU A 63 5.11 23.31 -33.72
N PHE A 64 6.34 23.36 -34.23
CA PHE A 64 7.47 23.98 -33.52
C PHE A 64 8.20 25.05 -34.33
N SER A 65 8.05 25.07 -35.65
CA SER A 65 8.60 26.11 -36.51
C SER A 65 7.88 26.20 -37.84
N TYR A 66 8.13 27.28 -38.59
CA TYR A 66 7.79 27.36 -40.01
C TYR A 66 9.01 27.81 -40.81
N THR A 67 9.05 27.46 -42.09
CA THR A 67 10.08 27.87 -43.04
C THR A 67 9.42 28.65 -44.17
N LEU A 68 9.71 29.95 -44.27
CA LEU A 68 9.26 30.81 -45.37
C LEU A 68 10.46 31.13 -46.25
N ASP A 69 10.39 30.74 -47.53
CA ASP A 69 11.41 31.01 -48.54
C ASP A 69 12.84 30.64 -48.09
N GLY A 70 12.96 29.50 -47.39
CA GLY A 70 14.22 28.97 -46.89
C GLY A 70 14.63 29.49 -45.49
N THR A 71 13.93 30.47 -44.94
CA THR A 71 14.20 30.99 -43.59
C THR A 71 13.29 30.34 -42.56
N THR A 72 13.88 29.62 -41.60
CA THR A 72 13.13 28.94 -40.52
C THR A 72 12.99 29.82 -39.29
N THR A 73 11.78 29.94 -38.77
CA THR A 73 11.45 30.68 -37.55
C THR A 73 10.77 29.76 -36.55
N ASN A 74 11.24 29.77 -35.30
CA ASN A 74 10.64 28.98 -34.22
C ASN A 74 9.29 29.56 -33.82
N VAL A 75 8.36 28.67 -33.48
CA VAL A 75 7.03 29.01 -33.00
C VAL A 75 6.94 28.58 -31.54
N THR A 76 6.36 29.45 -30.70
CA THR A 76 6.03 29.06 -29.32
C THR A 76 4.95 27.99 -29.37
N ARG A 77 5.27 26.82 -28.81
CA ARG A 77 4.42 25.63 -28.88
C ARG A 77 3.19 25.78 -28.00
N ALA A 78 2.09 25.16 -28.42
CA ALA A 78 0.86 25.07 -27.64
C ALA A 78 0.22 23.68 -27.78
N ASP A 79 -0.55 23.27 -26.78
CA ASP A 79 -1.27 22.00 -26.77
C ASP A 79 -2.65 22.06 -27.44
N THR A 80 -3.12 23.26 -27.79
CA THR A 80 -4.41 23.51 -28.45
C THR A 80 -4.36 24.81 -29.27
N GLY A 81 -5.39 25.04 -30.09
CA GLY A 81 -5.55 26.29 -30.84
C GLY A 81 -4.80 26.30 -32.17
N THR A 82 -4.66 27.51 -32.73
CA THR A 82 -4.09 27.73 -34.06
C THR A 82 -2.95 28.73 -34.04
N PHE A 83 -2.03 28.58 -34.98
CA PHE A 83 -0.96 29.50 -35.30
C PHE A 83 -1.26 30.20 -36.62
N SER A 84 -1.10 31.53 -36.67
CA SER A 84 -1.15 32.30 -37.91
C SER A 84 0.25 32.74 -38.32
N SER A 85 0.59 32.53 -39.59
CA SER A 85 1.84 33.01 -40.18
C SER A 85 1.91 34.53 -40.15
N PRO A 86 3.12 35.12 -40.31
CA PRO A 86 3.23 36.50 -40.74
C PRO A 86 2.47 36.74 -42.05
N VAL A 87 2.13 38.00 -42.32
CA VAL A 87 1.55 38.41 -43.60
C VAL A 87 2.60 38.21 -44.71
N ILE A 88 2.24 37.42 -45.71
CA ILE A 88 3.05 37.11 -46.88
C ILE A 88 2.64 38.06 -48.01
N ILE A 89 3.59 38.86 -48.50
CA ILE A 89 3.38 39.74 -49.66
C ILE A 89 3.94 39.08 -50.93
N PHE A 90 3.15 39.02 -52.00
CA PHE A 90 3.53 38.38 -53.26
C PHE A 90 4.29 39.33 -54.19
N GLU A 91 5.59 39.46 -53.94
CA GLU A 91 6.56 40.12 -54.85
C GLU A 91 7.36 39.09 -55.69
N SER A 92 7.24 37.81 -55.33
CA SER A 92 7.86 36.66 -55.98
C SER A 92 7.05 35.41 -55.62
N SER A 93 7.32 34.27 -56.27
CA SER A 93 6.80 32.99 -55.79
C SER A 93 7.23 32.73 -54.34
N ARG A 94 6.32 32.14 -53.56
CA ARG A 94 6.48 31.91 -52.13
C ARG A 94 6.37 30.43 -51.79
N LYS A 95 7.20 29.96 -50.86
CA LYS A 95 7.13 28.61 -50.31
C LYS A 95 7.07 28.68 -48.78
N LEU A 96 5.97 28.18 -48.22
CA LEU A 96 5.77 28.05 -46.78
C LEU A 96 5.72 26.57 -46.40
N THR A 97 6.56 26.18 -45.45
CA THR A 97 6.51 24.85 -44.82
C THR A 97 6.24 25.00 -43.34
N PHE A 98 5.20 24.35 -42.82
CA PHE A 98 5.00 24.22 -41.38
C PHE A 98 5.69 22.95 -40.88
N ASN A 99 6.63 23.11 -39.95
CA ASN A 99 7.44 22.02 -39.42
C ASN A 99 6.88 21.57 -38.07
N SER A 100 6.58 20.29 -37.96
CA SER A 100 6.05 19.68 -36.74
C SER A 100 6.97 18.58 -36.24
N VAL A 101 6.95 18.35 -34.92
CA VAL A 101 7.65 17.25 -34.27
C VAL A 101 6.64 16.20 -33.82
N THR A 102 6.97 14.94 -34.00
CA THR A 102 6.18 13.83 -33.45
C THR A 102 6.30 13.81 -31.93
N GLN A 103 5.18 13.67 -31.25
CA GLN A 103 5.11 13.49 -29.81
C GLN A 103 4.38 12.19 -29.47
N TYR A 104 4.77 11.59 -28.36
CA TYR A 104 4.12 10.41 -27.80
C TYR A 104 3.56 10.69 -26.42
N LEU A 105 2.38 10.13 -26.15
CA LEU A 105 1.76 10.17 -24.85
C LEU A 105 2.46 9.17 -23.94
N ILE A 106 2.99 9.68 -22.84
CA ILE A 106 3.61 8.90 -21.78
C ILE A 106 2.64 8.91 -20.60
N SER A 107 2.14 7.75 -20.21
CA SER A 107 1.22 7.57 -19.09
C SER A 107 1.88 6.73 -18.00
N PHE A 108 1.61 7.08 -16.75
CA PHE A 108 2.21 6.45 -15.59
C PHE A 108 1.12 5.89 -14.67
N ARG A 109 1.35 4.67 -14.19
CA ARG A 109 0.60 4.02 -13.11
C ARG A 109 1.55 3.71 -11.98
N PHE A 110 1.09 3.86 -10.73
CA PHE A 110 1.92 3.61 -9.57
C PHE A 110 1.36 2.47 -8.75
N MET A 111 2.23 1.53 -8.38
CA MET A 111 1.88 0.40 -7.53
C MET A 111 2.72 0.43 -6.26
N ASP A 112 2.29 -0.32 -5.25
CA ASP A 112 3.13 -0.65 -4.12
C ASP A 112 4.39 -1.44 -4.55
N ASN A 113 5.31 -1.66 -3.62
CA ASN A 113 6.58 -2.31 -3.91
C ASN A 113 6.39 -3.76 -4.41
N SER A 114 5.31 -4.43 -3.98
CA SER A 114 4.98 -5.78 -4.45
C SER A 114 4.35 -5.80 -5.85
N GLY A 115 3.81 -4.67 -6.32
CA GLY A 115 3.13 -4.57 -7.60
C GLY A 115 1.69 -5.09 -7.57
N ILE A 116 1.08 -5.21 -6.38
CA ILE A 116 -0.25 -5.77 -6.16
C ILE A 116 -1.30 -4.67 -6.02
N GLU A 117 -1.02 -3.64 -5.23
CA GLU A 117 -1.98 -2.59 -4.91
C GLU A 117 -1.61 -1.27 -5.60
N GLU A 118 -2.57 -0.63 -6.25
CA GLU A 118 -2.37 0.65 -6.92
C GLU A 118 -2.31 1.78 -5.88
N ILE A 119 -1.34 2.67 -6.04
CA ILE A 119 -1.20 3.87 -5.22
C ILE A 119 -1.43 5.10 -6.09
N VAL A 120 -2.01 6.15 -5.50
CA VAL A 120 -2.24 7.43 -6.17
C VAL A 120 -1.39 8.50 -5.50
N PRO A 121 -0.23 8.87 -6.09
CA PRO A 121 0.61 9.94 -5.57
C PRO A 121 -0.14 11.29 -5.51
N SER A 122 0.22 12.13 -4.55
CA SER A 122 -0.26 13.53 -4.51
C SER A 122 0.52 14.43 -5.47
N SER A 123 1.75 14.06 -5.82
CA SER A 123 2.56 14.76 -6.82
C SER A 123 3.49 13.76 -7.52
N PHE A 124 3.76 14.02 -8.80
CA PHE A 124 4.66 13.25 -9.62
C PHE A 124 5.47 14.18 -10.54
N GLN A 125 6.78 14.00 -10.52
CA GLN A 125 7.73 14.80 -11.28
C GLN A 125 8.69 13.91 -12.05
N ILE A 126 9.02 14.33 -13.26
CA ILE A 126 10.10 13.75 -14.06
C ILE A 126 11.14 14.82 -14.35
N GLU A 127 12.37 14.39 -14.51
CA GLU A 127 13.46 15.21 -15.01
C GLU A 127 13.70 14.86 -16.46
N VAL A 128 13.66 15.87 -17.33
CA VAL A 128 13.88 15.76 -18.77
C VAL A 128 15.20 16.44 -19.06
N ASN A 129 16.14 15.73 -19.72
CA ASN A 129 17.53 16.17 -19.86
C ASN A 129 17.70 17.61 -20.38
N ASP A 130 16.80 18.06 -21.27
CA ASP A 130 16.89 19.38 -21.92
C ASP A 130 15.96 20.45 -21.30
N PHE A 131 15.05 20.06 -20.41
CA PHE A 131 14.01 20.94 -19.85
C PHE A 131 14.03 21.02 -18.32
N GLY A 132 14.81 20.19 -17.65
CA GLY A 132 14.87 20.11 -16.19
C GLY A 132 13.69 19.35 -15.59
N ILE A 133 13.34 19.70 -14.35
CA ILE A 133 12.28 19.03 -13.59
C ILE A 133 10.93 19.62 -13.98
N ILE A 134 9.98 18.74 -14.34
CA ILE A 134 8.61 19.10 -14.69
C ILE A 134 7.60 18.31 -13.85
N ASP A 135 6.53 19.00 -13.44
CA ASP A 135 5.36 18.37 -12.83
C ASP A 135 4.49 17.69 -13.89
N ILE A 136 4.05 16.47 -13.60
CA ILE A 136 3.21 15.68 -14.50
C ILE A 136 1.80 15.53 -13.92
N PRO A 137 0.90 16.50 -14.19
CA PRO A 137 -0.47 16.41 -13.72
C PRO A 137 -1.18 15.21 -14.36
N GLN A 138 -2.08 14.58 -13.60
CA GLN A 138 -2.85 13.41 -14.06
C GLN A 138 -1.98 12.22 -14.52
N PHE A 139 -0.69 12.21 -14.18
CA PHE A 139 0.26 11.14 -14.49
C PHE A 139 0.36 10.83 -15.99
N LYS A 140 0.19 11.85 -16.83
CA LYS A 140 0.35 11.74 -18.28
C LYS A 140 0.96 13.00 -18.86
N THR A 141 1.82 12.85 -19.87
CA THR A 141 2.44 13.99 -20.55
C THR A 141 2.83 13.63 -21.98
N TRP A 142 2.88 14.63 -22.86
CA TRP A 142 3.36 14.48 -24.22
C TRP A 142 4.83 14.86 -24.29
N LEU A 143 5.67 13.94 -24.75
CA LEU A 143 7.10 14.19 -24.95
C LEU A 143 7.45 14.05 -26.43
N ASP A 144 8.40 14.86 -26.89
CA ASP A 144 8.90 14.79 -28.26
C ASP A 144 9.60 13.46 -28.52
N ASN A 145 9.52 12.97 -29.75
CA ASN A 145 10.20 11.74 -30.17
C ASN A 145 11.71 11.84 -29.89
N GLY A 146 12.25 10.85 -29.16
CA GLY A 146 13.66 10.80 -28.77
C GLY A 146 13.97 11.46 -27.43
N THR A 147 13.00 12.09 -26.76
CA THR A 147 13.18 12.73 -25.45
C THR A 147 13.61 11.69 -24.41
N ARG A 148 14.69 11.98 -23.67
CA ARG A 148 15.16 11.16 -22.54
C ARG A 148 14.70 11.78 -21.23
N PHE A 149 14.14 10.96 -20.35
CA PHE A 149 13.66 11.42 -19.05
C PHE A 149 13.87 10.37 -17.95
N GLN A 150 13.87 10.83 -16.71
CA GLN A 150 13.97 9.99 -15.52
C GLN A 150 12.96 10.44 -14.47
N ILE A 151 12.56 9.52 -13.59
CA ILE A 151 11.61 9.84 -12.53
C ILE A 151 12.32 10.67 -11.46
N HIS A 152 11.86 11.90 -11.23
CA HIS A 152 12.49 12.79 -10.25
C HIS A 152 11.90 12.60 -8.86
N ALA A 153 10.56 12.62 -8.73
CA ALA A 153 9.89 12.45 -7.45
C ALA A 153 8.50 11.83 -7.60
N ILE A 154 8.17 10.93 -6.68
CA ILE A 154 6.82 10.36 -6.51
C ILE A 154 6.41 10.64 -5.06
N ILE A 155 5.55 11.63 -4.84
CA ILE A 155 5.13 12.02 -3.49
C ILE A 155 3.84 11.29 -3.14
N TRP A 156 3.89 10.43 -2.13
CA TRP A 156 2.72 9.71 -1.63
C TRP A 156 2.64 9.83 -0.10
N LYS A 157 1.47 10.25 0.42
CA LYS A 157 1.26 10.57 1.85
C LYS A 157 2.35 11.50 2.44
N GLY A 158 2.85 12.45 1.64
CA GLY A 158 3.88 13.42 2.04
C GLY A 158 5.32 12.93 1.93
N THR A 159 5.57 11.66 1.57
CA THR A 159 6.91 11.08 1.48
C THR A 159 7.28 10.76 0.03
N ASN A 160 8.56 10.96 -0.34
CA ASN A 160 9.08 10.55 -1.65
C ASN A 160 9.33 9.03 -1.70
N VAL A 161 8.51 8.33 -2.49
CA VAL A 161 8.49 6.87 -2.62
C VAL A 161 9.14 6.39 -3.92
N ASN A 162 10.09 7.15 -4.47
CA ASN A 162 10.86 6.76 -5.64
C ASN A 162 11.46 5.34 -5.54
N PRO A 163 11.38 4.49 -6.58
CA PRO A 163 12.10 3.22 -6.61
C PRO A 163 13.61 3.43 -6.51
N ALA A 164 14.31 2.48 -5.87
CA ALA A 164 15.76 2.59 -5.64
C ALA A 164 16.59 2.48 -6.93
N ASN A 165 16.09 1.74 -7.93
CA ASN A 165 16.75 1.55 -9.22
C ASN A 165 15.90 2.20 -10.31
N GLN A 166 16.15 3.49 -10.57
CA GLN A 166 15.51 4.21 -11.66
C GLN A 166 16.34 4.12 -12.93
N GLY A 167 15.70 3.77 -14.03
CA GLY A 167 16.28 3.80 -15.36
C GLY A 167 16.02 5.13 -16.06
N ILE A 168 16.73 5.34 -17.17
CA ILE A 168 16.43 6.39 -18.14
C ILE A 168 15.39 5.84 -19.12
N TYR A 169 14.29 6.56 -19.28
CA TYR A 169 13.25 6.28 -20.26
C TYR A 169 13.49 7.11 -21.53
N VAL A 170 12.97 6.63 -22.66
CA VAL A 170 13.07 7.33 -23.95
C VAL A 170 11.70 7.32 -24.64
N ALA A 171 11.19 8.51 -24.97
CA ALA A 171 9.92 8.68 -25.67
C ALA A 171 10.06 8.41 -27.18
N ASN A 172 10.22 7.15 -27.57
CA ASN A 172 10.30 6.73 -28.99
C ASN A 172 9.00 6.12 -29.53
N ALA A 173 8.04 5.87 -28.64
CA ALA A 173 6.71 5.36 -28.90
C ALA A 173 5.80 5.76 -27.71
N PRO A 174 4.47 5.58 -27.81
CA PRO A 174 3.60 5.70 -26.64
C PRO A 174 4.05 4.75 -25.53
N LEU A 175 4.10 5.23 -24.28
CA LEU A 175 4.52 4.43 -23.14
C LEU A 175 3.44 4.43 -22.05
N ASN A 176 3.19 3.24 -21.49
CA ASN A 176 2.31 3.03 -20.35
C ASN A 176 3.13 2.39 -19.23
N GLU A 177 3.83 3.22 -18.47
CA GLU A 177 4.78 2.78 -17.46
C GLU A 177 4.09 2.44 -16.14
N THR A 178 4.37 1.27 -15.60
CA THR A 178 3.94 0.89 -14.25
C THR A 178 5.13 0.97 -13.31
N ILE A 179 5.10 1.95 -12.41
CA ILE A 179 6.18 2.22 -11.47
C ILE A 179 5.84 1.61 -10.12
N ARG A 180 6.74 0.77 -9.59
CA ARG A 180 6.64 0.25 -8.22
C ARG A 180 7.28 1.23 -7.26
N GLY A 181 6.44 1.91 -6.49
CA GLY A 181 6.89 2.81 -5.45
C GLY A 181 7.44 2.05 -4.25
N ARG A 182 8.29 2.71 -3.47
CA ARG A 182 8.75 2.26 -2.15
C ARG A 182 7.65 2.38 -1.09
N VAL A 183 6.55 1.68 -1.33
CA VAL A 183 5.38 1.60 -0.47
C VAL A 183 5.17 0.14 -0.11
N PHE A 184 5.04 -0.15 1.17
CA PHE A 184 5.09 -1.50 1.71
C PHE A 184 3.85 -1.79 2.54
N GLN A 185 3.34 -3.01 2.42
CA GLN A 185 2.31 -3.49 3.33
C GLN A 185 2.94 -3.81 4.69
N ALA A 186 2.42 -3.20 5.75
CA ALA A 186 2.90 -3.39 7.10
C ALA A 186 1.82 -4.03 7.99
N LYS A 187 2.27 -4.98 8.82
CA LYS A 187 1.48 -5.67 9.84
C LYS A 187 2.28 -5.73 11.12
N LEU A 188 1.58 -5.65 12.25
CA LEU A 188 2.16 -5.90 13.56
C LEU A 188 1.50 -7.13 14.17
N LEU A 189 2.29 -8.15 14.46
CA LEU A 189 1.86 -9.32 15.22
C LEU A 189 2.18 -9.09 16.70
N VAL A 190 1.16 -9.09 17.55
CA VAL A 190 1.31 -8.94 18.99
C VAL A 190 1.26 -10.32 19.64
N THR A 191 2.34 -10.71 20.30
CA THR A 191 2.45 -11.98 21.02
C THR A 191 2.92 -11.78 22.45
N ASP A 192 2.78 -12.83 23.27
CA ASP A 192 3.56 -12.94 24.49
C ASP A 192 4.97 -13.52 24.23
N TYR A 193 5.74 -13.74 25.30
CA TYR A 193 7.09 -14.32 25.21
C TYR A 193 7.11 -15.80 24.82
N PHE A 194 5.98 -16.50 24.91
CA PHE A 194 5.81 -17.86 24.43
C PHE A 194 5.35 -17.92 22.97
N GLY A 195 5.17 -16.76 22.32
CA GLY A 195 4.71 -16.65 20.94
C GLY A 195 3.20 -16.84 20.78
N ILE A 196 2.43 -16.80 21.87
CA ILE A 196 0.97 -16.90 21.81
C ILE A 196 0.42 -15.54 21.40
N PRO A 197 -0.44 -15.46 20.36
CA PRO A 197 -1.04 -14.21 19.93
C PRO A 197 -1.95 -13.59 21.00
N ILE A 198 -1.89 -12.26 21.12
CA ILE A 198 -2.66 -11.51 22.11
C ILE A 198 -3.72 -10.69 21.41
N ALA A 199 -4.99 -10.96 21.70
CA ALA A 199 -6.12 -10.17 21.21
C ALA A 199 -6.41 -8.95 22.11
N ASN A 200 -6.97 -7.89 21.51
CA ASN A 200 -7.38 -6.65 22.19
C ASN A 200 -6.24 -5.89 22.90
N ALA A 201 -4.98 -6.11 22.51
CA ALA A 201 -3.88 -5.25 22.92
C ALA A 201 -4.01 -3.90 22.22
N GLN A 202 -3.92 -2.80 22.97
CA GLN A 202 -4.00 -1.45 22.41
C GLN A 202 -2.69 -1.13 21.71
N VAL A 203 -2.73 -0.90 20.40
CA VAL A 203 -1.55 -0.56 19.61
C VAL A 203 -1.66 0.87 19.11
N PHE A 204 -0.59 1.64 19.36
CA PHE A 204 -0.39 2.98 18.86
C PHE A 204 0.86 2.99 17.98
N VAL A 205 0.69 3.16 16.68
CA VAL A 205 1.81 3.22 15.72
C VAL A 205 2.01 4.66 15.29
N THR A 206 3.23 5.16 15.43
CA THR A 206 3.63 6.48 14.92
C THR A 206 4.59 6.27 13.74
N PHE A 207 4.24 6.85 12.60
CA PHE A 207 5.07 6.87 11.40
C PHE A 207 5.98 8.10 11.39
N ALA A 208 7.05 8.11 10.59
CA ALA A 208 7.98 9.24 10.60
C ALA A 208 7.38 10.52 9.99
N ASN A 209 6.36 10.40 9.14
CA ASN A 209 5.51 11.52 8.72
C ASN A 209 4.59 12.10 9.84
N GLY A 210 4.66 11.58 11.07
CA GLY A 210 3.90 12.03 12.23
C GLY A 210 2.46 11.51 12.31
N THR A 211 2.00 10.72 11.33
CA THR A 211 0.68 10.10 11.39
C THR A 211 0.64 9.00 12.44
N VAL A 212 -0.51 8.84 13.10
CA VAL A 212 -0.72 7.85 14.15
C VAL A 212 -1.87 6.93 13.78
N ILE A 213 -1.63 5.62 13.85
CA ILE A 213 -2.68 4.59 13.80
C ILE A 213 -2.88 4.07 15.21
N GLN A 214 -4.13 4.14 15.69
CA GLN A 214 -4.55 3.49 16.92
C GLN A 214 -5.53 2.38 16.58
N SER A 215 -5.16 1.14 16.86
CA SER A 215 -6.03 -0.02 16.65
C SER A 215 -5.75 -1.10 17.69
N PRO A 216 -6.78 -1.76 18.25
CA PRO A 216 -6.56 -2.97 19.01
C PRO A 216 -6.10 -4.12 18.10
N SER A 217 -5.38 -5.10 18.66
CA SER A 217 -5.04 -6.35 17.98
C SER A 217 -6.24 -7.26 17.79
N GLY A 218 -6.30 -7.94 16.64
CA GLY A 218 -7.34 -8.91 16.31
C GLY A 218 -7.25 -10.20 17.12
N PRO A 219 -8.19 -11.15 16.93
CA PRO A 219 -8.18 -12.45 17.59
C PRO A 219 -6.91 -13.29 17.35
N ASP A 220 -6.26 -13.06 16.22
CA ASP A 220 -5.00 -13.67 15.78
C ASP A 220 -3.75 -12.85 16.23
N GLY A 221 -3.96 -11.82 17.05
CA GLY A 221 -2.92 -10.90 17.50
C GLY A 221 -2.41 -9.94 16.43
N VAL A 222 -2.99 -9.92 15.23
CA VAL A 222 -2.51 -9.08 14.14
C VAL A 222 -3.20 -7.71 14.14
N VAL A 223 -2.41 -6.67 13.89
CA VAL A 223 -2.86 -5.32 13.54
C VAL A 223 -2.41 -5.03 12.13
N SER A 224 -3.36 -4.75 11.23
CA SER A 224 -3.05 -4.30 9.88
C SER A 224 -2.76 -2.81 9.88
N LEU A 225 -1.57 -2.41 9.43
CA LEU A 225 -1.17 -1.01 9.30
C LEU A 225 -1.41 -0.46 7.88
N GLY A 226 -1.81 -1.33 6.96
CA GLY A 226 -2.02 -1.00 5.56
C GLY A 226 -0.72 -0.70 4.81
N LEU A 227 -0.84 0.07 3.73
CA LEU A 227 0.30 0.57 2.97
C LEU A 227 0.95 1.77 3.66
N ILE A 228 2.27 1.69 3.83
CA ILE A 228 3.10 2.72 4.45
C ILE A 228 4.34 3.00 3.58
N PRO A 229 4.85 4.25 3.54
CA PRO A 229 6.11 4.56 2.86
C PRO A 229 7.31 3.93 3.61
N THR A 230 8.51 3.94 3.00
CA THR A 230 9.81 3.36 3.47
C THR A 230 10.35 3.79 4.84
N GLU A 231 9.51 4.34 5.70
CA GLU A 231 9.95 4.85 6.98
C GLU A 231 9.80 3.77 8.05
N ALA A 232 10.86 3.63 8.85
CA ALA A 232 10.76 2.92 10.11
C ALA A 232 9.62 3.51 10.93
N PHE A 233 8.83 2.66 11.56
CA PHE A 233 7.73 3.07 12.42
C PHE A 233 7.96 2.60 13.85
N ASN A 234 7.45 3.36 14.81
CA ASN A 234 7.50 3.01 16.22
C ASN A 234 6.09 2.63 16.67
N ALA A 235 5.93 1.42 17.19
CA ALA A 235 4.68 0.94 17.74
C ALA A 235 4.78 0.81 19.26
N THR A 236 3.82 1.38 19.98
CA THR A 236 3.62 1.17 21.41
C THR A 236 2.44 0.21 21.59
N ILE A 237 2.69 -0.92 22.24
CA ILE A 237 1.71 -1.95 22.52
C ILE A 237 1.41 -1.90 24.00
N SER A 238 0.14 -1.73 24.37
CA SER A 238 -0.29 -1.76 25.77
C SER A 238 -1.29 -2.89 26.01
N TYR A 239 -1.02 -3.68 27.06
CA TYR A 239 -1.87 -4.78 27.48
C TYR A 239 -1.70 -5.05 28.98
N ILE A 240 -2.82 -5.20 29.69
CA ILE A 240 -2.90 -5.49 31.15
C ILE A 240 -1.94 -4.60 31.97
N GLY A 241 -2.00 -3.28 31.76
CA GLY A 241 -1.20 -2.30 32.51
C GLY A 241 0.30 -2.28 32.18
N THR A 242 0.77 -3.10 31.23
CA THR A 242 2.14 -3.04 30.70
C THR A 242 2.16 -2.37 29.34
N ALA A 243 3.28 -1.75 28.99
CA ALA A 243 3.51 -1.18 27.66
C ALA A 243 4.90 -1.59 27.15
N THR A 244 4.99 -1.95 25.89
CA THR A 244 6.26 -2.22 25.19
C THR A 244 6.32 -1.45 23.89
N THR A 245 7.51 -0.98 23.54
CA THR A 245 7.77 -0.30 22.27
C THR A 245 8.54 -1.23 21.35
N VAL A 246 8.13 -1.27 20.09
CA VAL A 246 8.83 -2.02 19.04
C VAL A 246 9.02 -1.12 17.83
N ASN A 247 10.21 -1.20 17.23
CA ASN A 247 10.55 -0.49 16.03
C ASN A 247 10.42 -1.46 14.86
N GLY A 248 9.79 -1.02 13.79
CA GLY A 248 9.52 -1.82 12.60
C GLY A 248 10.02 -1.15 11.35
N ASP A 249 10.43 -1.95 10.37
CA ASP A 249 10.75 -1.48 9.02
C ASP A 249 10.07 -2.41 7.99
N ALA A 250 9.03 -1.88 7.35
CA ALA A 250 8.23 -2.63 6.38
C ALA A 250 8.99 -2.93 5.08
N SER A 251 10.12 -2.26 4.82
CA SER A 251 10.98 -2.57 3.68
C SER A 251 11.76 -3.86 3.85
N LEU A 252 12.03 -4.26 5.11
CA LEU A 252 12.76 -5.47 5.44
C LEU A 252 11.82 -6.65 5.72
N GLN A 253 10.74 -6.38 6.47
CA GLN A 253 9.77 -7.39 6.87
C GLN A 253 8.36 -6.79 6.88
N SER A 254 7.43 -7.42 6.16
CA SER A 254 6.04 -6.98 6.12
C SER A 254 5.29 -7.19 7.44
N THR A 255 5.77 -8.10 8.29
CA THR A 255 5.17 -8.40 9.60
C THR A 255 6.21 -8.29 10.70
N ILE A 256 5.99 -7.35 11.62
CA ILE A 256 6.86 -7.10 12.77
C ILE A 256 6.22 -7.75 13.99
N THR A 257 7.01 -8.42 14.83
CA THR A 257 6.48 -9.04 16.06
C THR A 257 6.80 -8.18 17.28
N GLY A 258 5.77 -7.74 17.98
CA GLY A 258 5.89 -7.06 19.27
C GLY A 258 5.54 -8.00 20.41
N ARG A 259 6.42 -8.10 21.42
CA ARG A 259 6.24 -8.98 22.57
C ARG A 259 5.80 -8.20 23.81
N VAL A 260 4.83 -8.74 24.53
CA VAL A 260 4.38 -8.21 25.82
C VAL A 260 4.70 -9.20 26.94
N PHE A 261 5.18 -8.70 28.08
CA PHE A 261 5.63 -9.53 29.20
C PHE A 261 4.49 -10.24 29.93
N ALA A 262 3.36 -9.54 30.11
CA ALA A 262 2.20 -10.06 30.83
C ALA A 262 1.04 -10.32 29.85
N SER A 263 0.58 -11.57 29.78
CA SER A 263 -0.60 -11.97 29.00
C SER A 263 -1.47 -12.95 29.79
N TYR A 264 -2.79 -12.97 29.56
CA TYR A 264 -3.66 -13.97 30.19
C TYR A 264 -3.20 -15.42 29.91
N PRO A 265 -2.80 -15.80 28.67
CA PRO A 265 -2.23 -17.12 28.41
C PRO A 265 -0.98 -17.43 29.25
N THR A 266 -0.07 -16.46 29.39
CA THR A 266 1.14 -16.62 30.21
C THR A 266 0.80 -16.82 31.69
N PHE A 267 -0.14 -16.05 32.25
CA PHE A 267 -0.59 -16.26 33.62
C PHE A 267 -1.24 -17.63 33.82
N GLY A 268 -2.02 -18.11 32.85
CA GLY A 268 -2.58 -19.46 32.86
C GLY A 268 -1.50 -20.55 32.91
N LEU A 269 -0.44 -20.43 32.10
CA LEU A 269 0.68 -21.36 32.09
C LEU A 269 1.49 -21.33 33.39
N ILE A 270 1.79 -20.14 33.92
CA ILE A 270 2.52 -20.00 35.19
C ILE A 270 1.69 -20.57 36.33
N ALA A 271 0.40 -20.24 36.42
CA ALA A 271 -0.49 -20.79 37.44
C ALA A 271 -0.57 -22.31 37.33
N GLY A 272 -0.74 -22.86 36.13
CA GLY A 272 -0.73 -24.31 35.89
C GLY A 272 0.59 -24.98 36.32
N GLY A 273 1.73 -24.40 35.97
CA GLY A 273 3.05 -24.89 36.36
C GLY A 273 3.32 -24.83 37.86
N VAL A 274 2.88 -23.75 38.53
CA VAL A 274 2.94 -23.61 39.99
C VAL A 274 2.07 -24.69 40.66
N ILE A 275 0.87 -24.95 40.15
CA ILE A 275 0.01 -26.03 40.65
C ILE A 275 0.71 -27.38 40.51
N ILE A 276 1.23 -27.71 39.32
CA ILE A 276 1.92 -28.99 39.08
C ILE A 276 3.15 -29.14 39.99
N SER A 277 3.95 -28.08 40.17
CA SER A 277 5.15 -28.12 41.01
C SER A 277 4.82 -28.17 42.51
N VAL A 278 3.81 -27.47 42.99
CA VAL A 278 3.33 -27.54 44.37
C VAL A 278 2.72 -28.92 44.65
N PHE A 279 1.84 -29.43 43.79
CA PHE A 279 1.29 -30.78 43.94
C PHE A 279 2.36 -31.86 43.82
N GLY A 280 3.29 -31.73 42.85
CA GLY A 280 4.40 -32.65 42.66
C GLY A 280 5.35 -32.67 43.85
N SER A 281 5.73 -31.50 44.37
CA SER A 281 6.55 -31.38 45.58
C SER A 281 5.82 -31.86 46.83
N MET A 282 4.51 -31.63 46.95
CA MET A 282 3.69 -32.15 48.04
C MET A 282 3.59 -33.68 47.99
N ILE A 283 3.41 -34.27 46.81
CA ILE A 283 3.44 -35.73 46.59
C ILE A 283 4.82 -36.32 46.88
N VAL A 284 5.91 -35.69 46.40
CA VAL A 284 7.28 -36.13 46.66
C VAL A 284 7.64 -35.97 48.13
N HIS A 285 7.21 -34.88 48.77
CA HIS A 285 7.44 -34.65 50.20
C HIS A 285 6.61 -35.61 51.05
N TRP A 286 5.36 -35.90 50.68
CA TRP A 286 4.58 -36.99 51.26
C TRP A 286 5.29 -38.34 51.08
N ARG A 287 5.83 -38.62 49.90
CA ARG A 287 6.61 -39.84 49.65
C ARG A 287 7.90 -39.92 50.50
N ARG A 288 8.56 -38.79 50.76
CA ARG A 288 9.87 -38.73 51.45
C ARG A 288 9.77 -38.57 52.97
N ARG A 289 8.71 -37.97 53.53
CA ARG A 289 8.50 -37.82 54.99
C ARG A 289 7.63 -38.91 55.63
N LEU A 290 7.07 -39.82 54.84
CA LEU A 290 6.41 -41.04 55.33
C LEU A 290 7.33 -42.28 55.42
N PRO A 291 8.58 -42.17 55.89
CA PRO A 291 9.18 -43.32 56.57
C PRO A 291 9.50 -43.16 58.05
N SER A 292 9.47 -41.97 58.68
CA SER A 292 10.10 -41.85 60.02
C SER A 292 9.26 -41.37 61.21
N LEU A 293 8.04 -40.82 61.07
CA LEU A 293 7.21 -40.47 62.26
C LEU A 293 5.70 -40.78 62.16
N LEU A 294 5.20 -41.21 61.02
CA LEU A 294 3.81 -41.68 60.84
C LEU A 294 3.72 -43.15 60.39
N GLY A 295 4.78 -43.91 60.67
CA GLY A 295 4.86 -45.34 60.42
C GLY A 295 4.05 -46.21 61.40
N ARG A 296 3.17 -45.64 62.23
CA ARG A 296 2.41 -46.49 63.18
C ARG A 296 0.92 -46.26 63.39
N ILE A 297 0.25 -45.16 63.01
CA ILE A 297 -1.21 -45.05 63.29
C ILE A 297 -2.11 -44.45 62.18
N MET A 298 -1.64 -43.68 61.18
CA MET A 298 -2.58 -43.02 60.22
C MET A 298 -2.25 -43.11 58.71
N GLY A 299 -1.28 -43.91 58.28
CA GLY A 299 -0.88 -43.99 56.86
C GLY A 299 -1.76 -44.85 55.94
N GLY A 300 -2.56 -45.78 56.48
CA GLY A 300 -3.32 -46.74 55.66
C GLY A 300 -4.62 -46.19 55.06
N ARG A 301 -5.29 -45.26 55.73
CA ARG A 301 -6.66 -44.84 55.35
C ARG A 301 -6.69 -43.80 54.23
N ILE A 302 -5.80 -42.81 54.25
CA ILE A 302 -5.78 -41.74 53.24
C ILE A 302 -5.27 -42.25 51.88
N MET A 303 -4.24 -43.10 51.89
CA MET A 303 -3.71 -43.66 50.64
C MET A 303 -4.69 -44.66 49.99
N TRP A 304 -5.48 -45.37 50.79
CA TRP A 304 -6.61 -46.15 50.29
C TRP A 304 -7.70 -45.24 49.71
N TYR A 305 -8.06 -44.16 50.41
CA TYR A 305 -9.10 -43.21 49.97
C TYR A 305 -8.81 -42.57 48.60
N ILE A 306 -7.57 -42.13 48.36
CA ILE A 306 -7.18 -41.54 47.05
C ILE A 306 -7.14 -42.61 45.94
N ARG A 307 -6.78 -43.85 46.28
CA ARG A 307 -6.77 -44.97 45.32
C ARG A 307 -8.18 -45.45 44.95
N VAL A 308 -9.15 -45.25 45.85
CA VAL A 308 -10.58 -45.55 45.65
C VAL A 308 -11.33 -44.38 45.00
N ASN A 309 -10.94 -43.14 45.27
CA ASN A 309 -11.63 -41.94 44.78
C ASN A 309 -10.71 -41.06 43.91
N TRP A 310 -10.71 -41.32 42.61
CA TRP A 310 -9.87 -40.59 41.64
C TRP A 310 -10.30 -39.13 41.44
N GLY A 311 -11.52 -38.76 41.84
CA GLY A 311 -12.03 -37.39 41.76
C GLY A 311 -11.60 -36.48 42.92
N ALA A 312 -11.27 -37.04 44.08
CA ALA A 312 -10.91 -36.29 45.29
C ALA A 312 -9.78 -35.25 45.09
N PRO A 313 -8.64 -35.55 44.44
CA PRO A 313 -7.57 -34.55 44.25
C PRO A 313 -7.99 -33.37 43.38
N PHE A 314 -8.88 -33.59 42.40
CA PHE A 314 -9.39 -32.53 41.53
C PHE A 314 -10.38 -31.61 42.26
N VAL A 315 -11.20 -32.16 43.16
CA VAL A 315 -12.11 -31.37 44.01
C VAL A 315 -11.34 -30.52 45.02
N VAL A 316 -10.25 -31.04 45.59
CA VAL A 316 -9.37 -30.26 46.46
C VAL A 316 -8.63 -29.17 45.67
N GLY A 317 -8.17 -29.49 44.45
CA GLY A 317 -7.59 -28.51 43.54
C GLY A 317 -8.57 -27.39 43.18
N PHE A 318 -9.84 -27.73 42.91
CA PHE A 318 -10.91 -26.76 42.71
C PHE A 318 -11.07 -25.82 43.91
N MET A 319 -11.11 -26.34 45.14
CA MET A 319 -11.23 -25.52 46.35
C MET A 319 -10.05 -24.55 46.51
N LEU A 320 -8.82 -24.98 46.21
CA LEU A 320 -7.64 -24.12 46.24
C LEU A 320 -7.69 -23.05 45.14
N LEU A 321 -8.13 -23.40 43.94
CA LEU A 321 -8.28 -22.45 42.83
C LEU A 321 -9.33 -21.37 43.14
N LEU A 322 -10.46 -21.74 43.77
CA LEU A 322 -11.44 -20.76 44.23
C LEU A 322 -10.87 -19.81 45.30
N LEU A 323 -10.03 -20.33 46.21
CA LEU A 323 -9.36 -19.48 47.20
C LEU A 323 -8.43 -18.46 46.51
N VAL A 324 -7.66 -18.89 45.51
CA VAL A 324 -6.79 -18.00 44.72
C VAL A 324 -7.60 -16.98 43.93
N ALA A 325 -8.73 -17.38 43.32
CA ALA A 325 -9.62 -16.46 42.63
C ALA A 325 -10.19 -15.40 43.59
N ALA A 326 -10.62 -15.79 44.79
CA ALA A 326 -11.14 -14.88 45.81
C ALA A 326 -10.09 -13.88 46.31
N VAL A 327 -8.85 -14.32 46.52
CA VAL A 327 -7.73 -13.43 46.91
C VAL A 327 -7.36 -12.48 45.76
N SER A 328 -7.44 -12.96 44.53
CA SER A 328 -7.13 -12.13 43.36
C SER A 328 -8.19 -11.05 43.15
N LEU A 329 -9.46 -11.36 43.41
CA LEU A 329 -10.55 -10.38 43.41
C LEU A 329 -10.37 -9.34 44.53
N SER A 330 -9.92 -9.76 45.73
CA SER A 330 -9.74 -8.84 46.86
C SER A 330 -8.55 -7.88 46.69
N ILE A 331 -7.56 -8.23 45.88
CA ILE A 331 -6.39 -7.39 45.54
C ILE A 331 -6.67 -6.49 44.31
N GLY A 332 -7.89 -6.55 43.74
CA GLY A 332 -8.28 -5.71 42.61
C GLY A 332 -7.78 -6.21 41.25
N LEU A 333 -7.56 -7.52 41.10
CA LEU A 333 -7.19 -8.17 39.84
C LEU A 333 -8.38 -9.00 39.30
N PRO A 334 -9.51 -8.36 38.90
CA PRO A 334 -10.74 -9.08 38.55
C PRO A 334 -10.57 -10.01 37.36
N SER A 335 -9.73 -9.65 36.38
CA SER A 335 -9.52 -10.47 35.20
C SER A 335 -8.69 -11.73 35.45
N LEU A 336 -7.77 -11.69 36.41
CA LEU A 336 -7.06 -12.86 36.88
C LEU A 336 -7.99 -13.75 37.70
N ALA A 337 -8.86 -13.17 38.53
CA ALA A 337 -9.88 -13.91 39.26
C ALA A 337 -10.83 -14.67 38.32
N ASP A 338 -11.33 -14.03 37.26
CA ASP A 338 -12.19 -14.66 36.25
C ASP A 338 -11.48 -15.82 35.55
N SER A 339 -10.21 -15.63 35.16
CA SER A 339 -9.42 -16.69 34.52
C SER A 339 -9.20 -17.88 35.45
N VAL A 340 -8.82 -17.63 36.70
CA VAL A 340 -8.62 -18.68 37.72
C VAL A 340 -9.94 -19.41 38.02
N ALA A 341 -11.07 -18.71 38.02
CA ALA A 341 -12.40 -19.31 38.21
C ALA A 341 -12.77 -20.28 37.08
N VAL A 342 -12.41 -19.98 35.83
CA VAL A 342 -12.60 -20.91 34.70
C VAL A 342 -11.78 -22.20 34.89
N TYR A 343 -10.52 -22.09 35.34
CA TYR A 343 -9.72 -23.29 35.65
C TYR A 343 -10.25 -24.07 36.85
N ALA A 344 -10.78 -23.37 37.86
CA ALA A 344 -11.47 -24.01 38.99
C ALA A 344 -12.65 -24.84 38.48
N PHE A 345 -13.47 -24.27 37.59
CA PHE A 345 -14.60 -24.98 36.99
C PHE A 345 -14.17 -26.27 36.27
N TYR A 346 -13.10 -26.24 35.47
CA TYR A 346 -12.60 -27.46 34.82
C TYR A 346 -12.14 -28.53 35.82
N ALA A 347 -11.43 -28.13 36.87
CA ALA A 347 -11.02 -29.05 37.94
C ALA A 347 -12.23 -29.69 38.63
N LEU A 348 -13.30 -28.93 38.87
CA LEU A 348 -14.54 -29.46 39.43
C LEU A 348 -15.20 -30.48 38.50
N VAL A 349 -15.37 -30.14 37.22
CA VAL A 349 -16.03 -31.02 36.24
C VAL A 349 -15.27 -32.34 36.11
N VAL A 350 -13.94 -32.30 35.98
CA VAL A 350 -13.11 -33.51 35.92
C VAL A 350 -13.19 -34.30 37.23
N GLY A 351 -13.15 -33.62 38.38
CA GLY A 351 -13.25 -34.27 39.69
C GLY A 351 -14.57 -35.01 39.87
N VAL A 352 -15.69 -34.38 39.51
CA VAL A 352 -17.03 -35.00 39.60
C VAL A 352 -17.18 -36.15 38.61
N ALA A 353 -16.70 -36.01 37.37
CA ALA A 353 -16.74 -37.08 36.37
C ALA A 353 -15.95 -38.31 36.81
N LEU A 354 -14.75 -38.12 37.36
CA LEU A 354 -13.93 -39.20 37.90
C LEU A 354 -14.55 -39.83 39.15
N GLN A 355 -15.17 -39.03 40.02
CA GLN A 355 -15.87 -39.54 41.18
C GLN A 355 -17.08 -40.40 40.78
N LEU A 356 -17.82 -40.00 39.74
CA LEU A 356 -18.92 -40.77 39.15
C LEU A 356 -18.42 -42.08 38.50
N ALA A 357 -17.32 -42.02 37.76
CA ALA A 357 -16.70 -43.22 37.16
C ALA A 357 -16.24 -44.22 38.23
N CYS A 358 -15.65 -43.73 39.33
CA CYS A 358 -15.30 -44.55 40.48
C CYS A 358 -16.53 -45.18 41.12
N PHE A 359 -17.61 -44.41 41.29
CA PHE A 359 -18.87 -44.91 41.86
C PHE A 359 -19.47 -46.04 41.01
N LEU A 360 -19.58 -45.85 39.69
CA LEU A 360 -20.08 -46.88 38.78
C LEU A 360 -19.21 -48.15 38.77
N LYS A 361 -17.88 -47.99 38.78
CA LYS A 361 -16.94 -49.12 38.79
C LYS A 361 -17.02 -49.95 40.07
N TYR A 362 -17.17 -49.31 41.23
CA TYR A 362 -17.29 -50.02 42.51
C TYR A 362 -18.67 -50.65 42.69
N ASN A 363 -19.75 -49.98 42.24
CA ASN A 363 -21.09 -50.52 42.33
C ASN A 363 -21.28 -51.81 41.48
N LYS A 364 -20.60 -51.90 40.33
CA LYS A 364 -20.62 -53.09 39.46
C LYS A 364 -19.94 -54.31 40.11
N ARG A 365 -18.89 -54.11 40.91
CA ARG A 365 -18.19 -55.20 41.63
C ARG A 365 -19.01 -55.78 42.78
N SER A 366 -19.85 -54.96 43.43
CA SER A 366 -20.72 -55.42 44.51
C SER A 366 -21.93 -56.24 44.02
N ALA A 367 -22.28 -56.17 42.73
CA ALA A 367 -23.35 -56.95 42.12
C ALA A 367 -22.89 -58.35 41.64
N GLU A 368 -21.59 -58.56 41.40
CA GLU A 368 -21.02 -59.85 40.96
C GLU A 368 -20.61 -60.77 42.13
N THR A 369 -20.77 -60.33 43.38
CA THR A 369 -20.40 -61.09 44.59
C THR A 369 -21.59 -61.59 45.43
N ASN A 370 -22.81 -61.51 44.90
CA ASN A 370 -24.01 -62.09 45.51
C ASN A 370 -24.54 -63.27 44.70
#